data_AF-A0A0R2S5C3-F1
#
_entry.id   AF-A0A0R2S5C3-F1
#
_cell.length_a   1.000
_cell.length_b   1.000
_cell.length_c   1.000
_cell.angle_alpha   90.00
_cell.angle_beta   90.00
_cell.angle_gamma   90.00
#
_symmetry.space_group_name_H-M   'P 1'
#
loop_
_entity.id
_entity.type
_entity.pdbx_description
1 polymer ?
#
loop_
_entity_poly.entity_id
_entity_poly.type
_entity_poly.pdbx_seq_one_letter_code
_entity_poly.pdbx_strand_id
1 'polypeptide(L)'
;MVLDSIVGQQGASWNERVVSLSAYANQTVRIRFRARALPGNQGQFADIAIDDLSVQNAPPCPAPTAATATALTSTSVSVQTTQLSSGTTIIEYGPVGFTLGAGTQVTTTSNPFTVSGLTAGQAYDFYVFDSCAGGFTSAAFGPVSATTFNCPNGCNYTLILNDSFGDGWEANGAGTQMHTLEVIINGVATPYTISAPNTTTATFTIPACDNDALQLRFVNRGQWSNECGWELRDASGTTIHSEATGGPNITLV
;
A
#
# COMPACT_ATOMS: atom_id res chain seq x y z
N MET A 1 6.41 -27.81 10.65
CA MET A 1 5.91 -26.90 9.61
C MET A 1 7.07 -26.55 8.69
N VAL A 2 6.82 -26.30 7.40
CA VAL A 2 7.83 -25.76 6.48
C VAL A 2 7.76 -24.24 6.57
N LEU A 3 8.90 -23.60 6.80
CA LEU A 3 8.97 -22.14 6.95
C LEU A 3 9.34 -21.45 5.63
N ASP A 4 10.09 -22.14 4.77
CA ASP A 4 10.45 -21.70 3.43
C ASP A 4 10.69 -22.94 2.55
N SER A 5 10.48 -22.81 1.24
CA SER A 5 10.80 -23.83 0.26
C SER A 5 11.20 -23.21 -1.07
N ILE A 6 12.36 -23.63 -1.58
CA ILE A 6 12.89 -23.21 -2.87
C ILE A 6 12.93 -24.43 -3.78
N VAL A 7 12.53 -24.27 -5.05
CA VAL A 7 12.48 -25.34 -6.05
C VAL A 7 13.23 -24.90 -7.31
N GLY A 8 14.03 -25.81 -7.87
CA GLY A 8 14.78 -25.56 -9.10
C GLY A 8 16.18 -24.98 -8.85
N GLN A 9 16.93 -24.79 -9.93
CA GLN A 9 18.31 -24.30 -9.87
C GLN A 9 18.36 -22.84 -9.42
N GLN A 10 19.19 -22.55 -8.41
CA GLN A 10 19.35 -21.19 -7.85
C GLN A 10 20.57 -20.45 -8.43
N GLY A 11 21.29 -21.08 -9.35
CA GLY A 11 22.51 -20.54 -9.94
C GLY A 11 23.67 -20.51 -8.94
N ALA A 12 24.79 -19.91 -9.35
CA ALA A 12 25.96 -19.70 -8.50
C ALA A 12 25.84 -18.40 -7.69
N SER A 13 24.72 -18.22 -6.99
CA SER A 13 24.43 -17.03 -6.19
C SER A 13 24.08 -17.45 -4.76
N TRP A 14 24.74 -16.84 -3.77
CA TRP A 14 24.35 -16.98 -2.37
C TRP A 14 23.07 -16.16 -2.13
N ASN A 15 22.01 -16.86 -1.72
CA ASN A 15 20.69 -16.27 -1.53
C ASN A 15 20.38 -16.22 -0.03
N GLU A 16 20.33 -15.01 0.53
CA GLU A 16 19.96 -14.83 1.94
C GLU A 16 18.47 -15.12 2.15
N ARG A 17 18.15 -15.78 3.28
CA ARG A 17 16.79 -16.04 3.73
C ARG A 17 16.67 -15.70 5.21
N VAL A 18 15.79 -14.76 5.52
CA VAL A 18 15.45 -14.36 6.89
C VAL A 18 14.04 -14.83 7.19
N VAL A 19 13.88 -15.60 8.27
CA VAL A 19 12.60 -16.15 8.70
C VAL A 19 12.31 -15.68 10.11
N SER A 20 11.16 -15.03 10.32
CA SER A 20 10.71 -14.67 11.67
C SER A 20 10.31 -15.92 12.46
N LEU A 21 10.84 -16.04 13.67
CA LEU A 21 10.49 -17.10 14.61
C LEU A 21 9.50 -16.64 15.70
N SER A 22 8.91 -15.43 15.56
CA SER A 22 8.03 -14.85 16.59
C SER A 22 6.84 -15.74 16.96
N ALA A 23 6.29 -16.47 16.00
CA ALA A 23 5.20 -17.43 16.22
C ALA A 23 5.59 -18.62 17.14
N TYR A 24 6.89 -18.84 17.37
CA TYR A 24 7.43 -19.90 18.22
C TYR A 24 8.04 -19.38 19.52
N ALA A 25 7.72 -18.13 19.90
CA ALA A 25 8.17 -17.56 21.16
C ALA A 25 7.85 -18.51 22.33
N ASN A 26 8.81 -18.64 23.25
CA ASN A 26 8.74 -19.53 24.43
C ASN A 26 8.61 -21.03 24.11
N GLN A 27 8.86 -21.45 22.87
CA GLN A 27 8.94 -22.86 22.49
C GLN A 27 10.38 -23.27 22.19
N THR A 28 10.63 -24.58 22.19
CA THR A 28 11.88 -25.11 21.65
C THR A 28 11.80 -25.16 20.12
N VAL A 29 12.58 -24.31 19.44
CA VAL A 29 12.69 -24.32 17.97
C VAL A 29 13.78 -25.31 17.53
N ARG A 30 13.44 -26.19 16.58
CA ARG A 30 14.39 -27.07 15.89
C ARG A 30 14.40 -26.75 14.41
N ILE A 31 15.50 -26.21 13.92
CA ILE A 31 15.68 -25.89 12.50
C ILE A 31 16.09 -27.16 11.77
N ARG A 32 15.42 -27.46 10.65
CA ARG A 32 15.70 -28.63 9.82
C ARG A 32 15.71 -28.24 8.35
N PHE A 33 16.86 -28.38 7.72
CA PHE A 33 16.99 -28.31 6.27
C PHE A 33 16.58 -29.65 5.66
N ARG A 34 15.72 -29.62 4.65
CA ARG A 34 15.30 -30.82 3.92
C ARG A 34 15.51 -30.63 2.43
N ALA A 35 16.26 -31.57 1.86
CA ALA A 35 16.46 -31.71 0.44
C ALA A 35 15.48 -32.73 -0.14
N ARG A 36 15.01 -32.52 -1.36
CA ARG A 36 14.38 -33.58 -2.15
C ARG A 36 14.70 -33.39 -3.63
N ALA A 37 15.22 -34.42 -4.26
CA ALA A 37 15.34 -34.47 -5.72
C ALA A 37 13.95 -34.62 -6.37
N LEU A 38 13.69 -33.85 -7.43
CA LEU A 38 12.45 -33.96 -8.20
C LEU A 38 12.42 -35.28 -8.99
N PRO A 39 11.23 -35.86 -9.23
CA PRO A 39 11.09 -37.04 -10.09
C PRO A 39 11.68 -36.78 -11.48
N GLY A 40 12.47 -37.71 -12.00
CA GLY A 40 13.11 -37.60 -13.33
C GLY A 40 14.49 -36.93 -13.33
N ASN A 41 14.92 -36.31 -12.23
CA ASN A 41 16.30 -35.84 -12.07
C ASN A 41 17.19 -36.93 -11.45
N GLN A 42 18.42 -37.06 -11.95
CA GLN A 42 19.46 -37.80 -11.26
C GLN A 42 19.79 -37.04 -9.97
N GLY A 43 19.81 -37.72 -8.81
CA GLY A 43 20.12 -37.07 -7.52
C GLY A 43 21.48 -36.36 -7.48
N GLN A 44 22.36 -36.67 -8.43
CA GLN A 44 23.66 -36.04 -8.67
C GLN A 44 23.59 -34.55 -9.06
N PHE A 45 22.40 -34.04 -9.41
CA PHE A 45 22.17 -32.61 -9.72
C PHE A 45 21.37 -31.89 -8.62
N ALA A 46 21.19 -32.51 -7.46
CA ALA A 46 20.43 -31.97 -6.33
C ALA A 46 21.36 -31.52 -5.18
N ASP A 47 22.46 -30.87 -5.54
CA ASP A 47 23.41 -30.33 -4.57
C ASP A 47 22.79 -29.19 -3.77
N ILE A 48 23.13 -29.13 -2.49
CA ILE A 48 22.70 -28.06 -1.59
C ILE A 48 23.94 -27.47 -0.93
N ALA A 49 24.09 -26.16 -1.07
CA ALA A 49 25.01 -25.36 -0.28
C ALA A 49 24.19 -24.50 0.68
N ILE A 50 24.53 -24.57 1.96
CA ILE A 50 23.97 -23.72 3.02
C ILE A 50 25.16 -23.17 3.76
N ASP A 51 25.19 -21.86 3.95
CA ASP A 51 26.22 -21.18 4.72
C ASP A 51 25.59 -20.05 5.54
N ASP A 52 26.36 -19.46 6.46
CA ASP A 52 25.99 -18.31 7.29
C ASP A 52 24.66 -18.46 8.06
N LEU A 53 24.40 -19.68 8.58
CA LEU A 53 23.25 -19.90 9.45
C LEU A 53 23.45 -19.20 10.79
N SER A 54 22.60 -18.22 11.09
CA SER A 54 22.52 -17.61 12.41
C SER A 54 21.09 -17.58 12.95
N VAL A 55 20.97 -17.67 14.27
CA VAL A 55 19.73 -17.44 15.00
C VAL A 55 20.00 -16.32 15.98
N GLN A 56 19.37 -15.18 15.75
CA GLN A 56 19.63 -13.96 16.50
C GLN A 56 18.32 -13.41 17.04
N ASN A 57 18.39 -12.62 18.10
CA ASN A 57 17.25 -11.82 18.52
C ASN A 57 16.89 -10.87 17.39
N ALA A 58 15.58 -10.74 17.10
CA ALA A 58 15.12 -9.74 16.16
C ALA A 58 15.61 -8.35 16.60
N PRO A 59 15.94 -7.45 15.66
CA PRO A 59 16.22 -6.06 15.99
C PRO A 59 15.06 -5.50 16.83
N PRO A 60 15.33 -4.61 17.80
CA PRO A 60 14.26 -4.02 18.60
C PRO A 60 13.26 -3.22 17.74
N CYS A 61 13.69 -2.81 16.55
CA CYS A 61 12.82 -2.24 15.53
C CYS A 61 13.23 -2.73 14.13
N PRO A 62 12.63 -3.82 13.62
CA PRO A 62 12.89 -4.27 12.26
C PRO A 62 12.35 -3.25 11.24
N ALA A 63 13.05 -3.12 10.11
CA ALA A 63 12.62 -2.22 9.03
C ALA A 63 11.33 -2.75 8.34
N PRO A 64 10.56 -1.86 7.69
CA PRO A 64 9.47 -2.28 6.80
C PRO A 64 9.98 -3.25 5.72
N THR A 65 9.14 -4.19 5.28
CA THR A 65 9.53 -5.20 4.25
C THR A 65 9.14 -4.81 2.84
N ALA A 66 8.19 -3.88 2.71
CA ALA A 66 7.77 -3.33 1.43
C ALA A 66 7.21 -1.92 1.63
N ALA A 67 7.35 -1.10 0.59
CA ALA A 67 6.63 0.16 0.46
C ALA A 67 6.30 0.39 -1.02
N THR A 68 5.27 1.19 -1.26
CA THR A 68 4.92 1.69 -2.59
C THR A 68 4.55 3.17 -2.48
N ALA A 69 4.87 3.94 -3.52
CA ALA A 69 4.48 5.33 -3.65
C ALA A 69 3.67 5.52 -4.93
N THR A 70 2.48 6.11 -4.81
CA THR A 70 1.55 6.33 -5.93
C THR A 70 1.12 7.78 -5.94
N ALA A 71 1.39 8.50 -7.03
CA ALA A 71 0.91 9.87 -7.19
C ALA A 71 -0.62 9.88 -7.18
N LEU A 72 -1.21 10.72 -6.32
CA LEU A 72 -2.66 10.90 -6.23
C LEU A 72 -3.09 12.19 -6.93
N THR A 73 -2.30 13.25 -6.74
CA THR A 73 -2.59 14.56 -7.31
C THR A 73 -1.35 15.23 -7.88
N SER A 74 -1.50 16.44 -8.41
CA SER A 74 -0.36 17.29 -8.75
C SER A 74 0.43 17.73 -7.51
N THR A 75 -0.12 17.59 -6.30
CA THR A 75 0.54 18.03 -5.07
C THR A 75 0.53 16.97 -3.96
N SER A 76 0.17 15.73 -4.26
CA SER A 76 0.14 14.66 -3.27
C SER A 76 0.47 13.27 -3.81
N VAL A 77 1.05 12.46 -2.93
CA VAL A 77 1.45 11.06 -3.16
C VAL A 77 0.96 10.22 -1.98
N SER A 78 0.36 9.06 -2.28
CA SER A 78 0.05 8.02 -1.31
C SER A 78 1.26 7.12 -1.12
N VAL A 79 1.65 6.90 0.13
CA VAL A 79 2.71 5.96 0.52
C VAL A 79 2.06 4.84 1.32
N GLN A 80 2.11 3.63 0.78
CA GLN A 80 1.65 2.42 1.45
C GLN A 80 2.85 1.60 1.91
N THR A 81 2.78 1.04 3.11
CA THR A 81 3.92 0.34 3.73
C THR A 81 3.49 -1.02 4.27
N THR A 82 4.39 -2.00 4.29
CA THR A 82 4.20 -3.27 4.99
C THR A 82 5.11 -3.28 6.19
N GLN A 83 4.53 -3.00 7.35
CA GLN A 83 5.25 -2.88 8.62
C GLN A 83 5.47 -4.25 9.26
N LEU A 84 6.57 -4.38 10.00
CA LEU A 84 6.84 -5.56 10.82
C LEU A 84 6.59 -5.32 12.31
N SER A 85 6.42 -4.06 12.69
CA SER A 85 6.08 -3.66 14.05
C SER A 85 4.69 -3.04 14.12
N SER A 86 3.99 -3.26 15.24
CA SER A 86 2.74 -2.55 15.52
C SER A 86 3.08 -1.17 16.09
N GLY A 87 2.79 -0.09 15.37
CA GLY A 87 3.11 1.25 15.87
C GLY A 87 2.94 2.37 14.86
N THR A 88 3.96 3.22 14.78
CA THR A 88 3.99 4.47 14.02
C THR A 88 5.02 4.35 12.90
N THR A 89 4.72 4.92 11.74
CA THR A 89 5.65 5.03 10.61
C THR A 89 6.23 6.43 10.56
N ILE A 90 7.51 6.54 10.24
CA ILE A 90 8.15 7.79 9.83
C ILE A 90 8.38 7.71 8.33
N ILE A 91 7.91 8.70 7.59
CA ILE A 91 8.13 8.85 6.16
C ILE A 91 9.01 10.07 5.96
N GLU A 92 10.20 9.88 5.40
CA GLU A 92 11.09 10.95 4.96
C GLU A 92 11.01 11.08 3.44
N TYR A 93 10.80 12.29 2.95
CA TYR A 93 10.65 12.53 1.51
C TYR A 93 11.34 13.81 1.06
N GLY A 94 11.75 13.83 -0.20
CA GLY A 94 12.38 14.96 -0.86
C GLY A 94 12.42 14.74 -2.37
N PRO A 95 12.87 15.74 -3.15
CA PRO A 95 13.08 15.57 -4.58
C PRO A 95 13.97 14.34 -4.85
N VAL A 96 13.73 13.64 -5.96
CA VAL A 96 14.53 12.45 -6.32
C VAL A 96 16.03 12.72 -6.19
N GLY A 97 16.74 11.78 -5.55
CA GLY A 97 18.18 11.87 -5.30
C GLY A 97 18.57 12.70 -4.08
N PHE A 98 17.62 13.16 -3.25
CA PHE A 98 17.96 13.82 -2.00
C PHE A 98 18.77 12.90 -1.07
N THR A 99 19.62 13.50 -0.23
CA THR A 99 20.39 12.74 0.76
C THR A 99 19.49 12.35 1.93
N LEU A 100 19.41 11.06 2.25
CA LEU A 100 18.67 10.56 3.41
C LEU A 100 19.13 11.27 4.70
N GLY A 101 18.17 11.73 5.50
CA GLY A 101 18.38 12.58 6.68
C GLY A 101 18.27 14.10 6.39
N ALA A 102 18.21 14.51 5.13
CA ALA A 102 18.04 15.92 4.73
C ALA A 102 16.64 16.21 4.15
N GLY A 103 15.77 15.21 4.04
CA GLY A 103 14.41 15.35 3.56
C GLY A 103 13.45 15.88 4.63
N THR A 104 12.20 16.06 4.23
CA THR A 104 11.11 16.39 5.15
C THR A 104 10.57 15.12 5.78
N GLN A 105 10.40 15.10 7.09
CA GLN A 105 9.87 13.95 7.83
C GLN A 105 8.43 14.17 8.29
N VAL A 106 7.62 13.13 8.19
CA VAL A 106 6.27 13.05 8.76
C VAL A 106 6.13 11.75 9.53
N THR A 107 5.53 11.85 10.70
CA THR A 107 5.25 10.70 11.58
C THR A 107 3.74 10.44 11.56
N THR A 108 3.33 9.19 11.33
CA THR A 108 1.92 8.82 11.13
C THR A 108 1.60 7.42 11.62
N THR A 109 0.34 7.18 11.99
CA THR A 109 -0.21 5.84 12.25
C THR A 109 -1.16 5.38 11.15
N SER A 110 -1.42 6.21 10.13
CA SER A 110 -2.26 5.87 8.99
C SER A 110 -1.45 5.12 7.93
N ASN A 111 -2.03 4.06 7.38
CA ASN A 111 -1.44 3.29 6.28
C ASN A 111 -2.56 2.81 5.34
N PRO A 112 -2.59 3.27 4.07
CA PRO A 112 -1.65 4.18 3.44
C PRO A 112 -1.69 5.61 4.02
N PHE A 113 -0.59 6.34 3.89
CA PHE A 113 -0.49 7.74 4.28
C PHE A 113 -0.38 8.65 3.05
N THR A 114 -1.12 9.76 3.04
CA THR A 114 -1.04 10.75 1.95
C THR A 114 -0.11 11.90 2.33
N VAL A 115 1.01 12.00 1.64
CA VAL A 115 1.90 13.17 1.68
C VAL A 115 1.32 14.24 0.76
N SER A 116 1.07 15.44 1.28
CA SER A 116 0.48 16.57 0.55
C SER A 116 1.41 17.79 0.50
N GLY A 117 1.05 18.81 -0.27
CA GLY A 117 1.83 20.04 -0.40
C GLY A 117 3.09 19.89 -1.27
N LEU A 118 3.14 18.86 -2.11
CA LEU A 118 4.23 18.62 -3.05
C LEU A 118 4.13 19.56 -4.26
N THR A 119 5.23 19.70 -5.00
CA THR A 119 5.28 20.50 -6.24
C THR A 119 4.76 19.67 -7.42
N ALA A 120 4.00 20.29 -8.32
CA ALA A 120 3.46 19.66 -9.52
C ALA A 120 4.55 19.27 -10.52
N GLY A 121 4.38 18.07 -11.11
CA GLY A 121 5.32 17.52 -12.10
C GLY A 121 6.70 17.17 -11.56
N GLN A 122 6.88 17.11 -10.24
CA GLN A 122 8.16 16.87 -9.61
C GLN A 122 8.23 15.41 -9.12
N ALA A 123 9.35 14.77 -9.41
CA ALA A 123 9.65 13.44 -8.88
C ALA A 123 10.18 13.55 -7.44
N TYR A 124 9.67 12.67 -6.57
CA TYR A 124 10.06 12.55 -5.17
C TYR A 124 10.52 11.13 -4.85
N ASP A 125 11.52 11.03 -3.98
CA ASP A 125 11.89 9.79 -3.30
C ASP A 125 11.30 9.79 -1.89
N PHE A 126 10.86 8.61 -1.45
CA PHE A 126 10.31 8.36 -0.13
C PHE A 126 11.08 7.23 0.55
N TYR A 127 11.50 7.47 1.77
CA TYR A 127 12.10 6.48 2.67
C TYR A 127 11.17 6.27 3.86
N VAL A 128 10.98 5.01 4.23
CA VAL A 128 10.03 4.61 5.26
C VAL A 128 10.78 3.95 6.40
N PHE A 129 10.45 4.34 7.63
CA PHE A 129 10.98 3.77 8.84
C PHE A 129 9.81 3.32 9.73
N ASP A 130 9.93 2.14 10.32
CA ASP A 130 9.15 1.78 11.50
C ASP A 130 9.72 2.48 12.74
N SER A 131 8.83 3.01 13.58
CA SER A 131 9.12 3.56 14.92
C SER A 131 8.50 2.67 15.98
N CYS A 132 9.34 2.05 16.79
CA CYS A 132 8.98 1.02 17.75
C CYS A 132 9.05 1.51 19.21
N ALA A 133 8.47 0.72 20.12
CA ALA A 133 8.52 1.00 21.55
C ALA A 133 9.96 1.13 22.06
N GLY A 134 10.17 1.90 23.13
CA GLY A 134 11.52 2.15 23.68
C GLY A 134 12.33 3.19 22.91
N GLY A 135 11.71 3.91 21.95
CA GLY A 135 12.35 4.98 21.18
C GLY A 135 13.27 4.48 20.06
N PHE A 136 13.16 3.20 19.69
CA PHE A 136 13.94 2.64 18.59
C PHE A 136 13.31 3.00 17.24
N THR A 137 14.15 3.42 16.30
CA THR A 137 13.78 3.58 14.89
C THR A 137 14.52 2.54 14.08
N SER A 138 13.84 1.93 13.13
CA SER A 138 14.43 0.95 12.23
C SER A 138 15.38 1.57 11.20
N ALA A 139 16.06 0.74 10.40
CA ALA A 139 16.71 1.21 9.18
C ALA A 139 15.67 1.63 8.12
N ALA A 140 16.06 2.52 7.21
CA ALA A 140 15.18 2.96 6.13
C ALA A 140 14.88 1.82 5.14
N PHE A 141 13.62 1.70 4.74
CA PHE A 141 13.21 1.01 3.52
C PHE A 141 13.03 2.05 2.40
N GLY A 142 13.66 1.83 1.25
CA GLY A 142 13.53 2.72 0.09
C GLY A 142 14.88 2.99 -0.61
N PRO A 143 14.89 3.94 -1.57
CA PRO A 143 13.77 4.80 -1.92
C PRO A 143 12.67 4.05 -2.68
N VAL A 144 11.42 4.45 -2.45
CA VAL A 144 10.32 4.26 -3.42
C VAL A 144 10.01 5.63 -4.01
N SER A 145 9.77 5.69 -5.32
CA SER A 145 9.67 6.97 -6.01
C SER A 145 8.30 7.14 -6.67
N ALA A 146 7.81 8.37 -6.68
CA ALA A 146 6.62 8.76 -7.45
C ALA A 146 6.82 10.15 -8.05
N THR A 147 6.24 10.38 -9.22
CA THR A 147 6.21 11.71 -9.85
C THR A 147 4.81 12.26 -9.73
N THR A 148 4.65 13.40 -9.06
CA THR A 148 3.35 14.07 -8.98
C THR A 148 2.87 14.44 -10.38
N PHE A 149 1.56 14.52 -10.56
CA PHE A 149 1.03 14.90 -11.86
C PHE A 149 1.48 16.32 -12.25
N ASN A 150 1.89 16.49 -13.51
CA ASN A 150 2.10 17.80 -14.10
C ASN A 150 0.88 18.13 -14.97
N CYS A 151 -0.07 18.89 -14.43
CA CYS A 151 -1.24 19.31 -15.20
C CYS A 151 -1.33 20.85 -15.28
N PRO A 152 -0.53 21.51 -16.14
CA PRO A 152 -0.64 22.95 -16.36
C PRO A 152 -2.02 23.37 -16.87
N ASN A 153 -2.68 22.48 -17.63
CA ASN A 153 -4.03 22.65 -18.19
C ASN A 153 -5.04 21.66 -17.59
N GLY A 154 -4.78 21.12 -16.40
CA GLY A 154 -5.70 20.14 -15.78
C GLY A 154 -6.92 20.77 -15.13
N CYS A 155 -7.91 19.92 -14.85
CA CYS A 155 -9.10 20.25 -14.08
C CYS A 155 -9.17 19.40 -12.81
N ASN A 156 -9.65 20.01 -11.73
CA ASN A 156 -9.94 19.30 -10.49
C ASN A 156 -11.40 18.85 -10.51
N TYR A 157 -11.60 17.54 -10.63
CA TYR A 157 -12.89 16.91 -10.44
C TYR A 157 -13.13 16.72 -8.94
N THR A 158 -14.40 16.77 -8.54
CA THR A 158 -14.81 16.53 -7.16
C THR A 158 -15.51 15.18 -7.09
N LEU A 159 -14.92 14.24 -6.37
CA LEU A 159 -15.54 12.96 -6.08
C LEU A 159 -16.19 13.02 -4.70
N ILE A 160 -17.48 12.74 -4.62
CA ILE A 160 -18.27 12.69 -3.39
C ILE A 160 -18.72 11.24 -3.22
N LEU A 161 -18.32 10.60 -2.15
CA LEU A 161 -18.83 9.30 -1.73
C LEU A 161 -19.95 9.50 -0.71
N ASN A 162 -20.96 8.65 -0.74
CA ASN A 162 -22.12 8.68 0.13
C ASN A 162 -22.33 7.30 0.78
N ASP A 163 -22.80 7.32 2.02
CA ASP A 163 -23.16 6.16 2.79
C ASP A 163 -24.48 6.42 3.55
N SER A 164 -25.50 5.61 3.26
CA SER A 164 -26.86 5.85 3.76
C SER A 164 -27.05 5.54 5.25
N PHE A 165 -26.19 4.72 5.86
CA PHE A 165 -26.25 4.39 7.30
C PHE A 165 -25.16 5.09 8.10
N GLY A 166 -24.17 5.67 7.43
CA GLY A 166 -23.14 6.50 8.02
C GLY A 166 -22.13 5.72 8.84
N ASP A 167 -22.08 4.39 8.76
CA ASP A 167 -21.07 3.54 9.41
C ASP A 167 -19.79 3.40 8.57
N GLY A 168 -19.79 3.98 7.38
CA GLY A 168 -18.67 3.98 6.45
C GLY A 168 -18.78 2.83 5.46
N TRP A 169 -17.83 2.77 4.52
CA TRP A 169 -17.85 1.75 3.46
C TRP A 169 -17.23 0.43 3.92
N GLU A 170 -17.56 0.00 5.12
CA GLU A 170 -16.99 -1.18 5.75
C GLU A 170 -17.66 -2.45 5.25
N ALA A 171 -16.87 -3.34 4.65
CA ALA A 171 -17.40 -4.53 3.97
C ALA A 171 -17.64 -5.73 4.90
N ASN A 172 -17.13 -5.70 6.14
CA ASN A 172 -17.12 -6.86 7.04
C ASN A 172 -17.39 -6.59 8.53
N GLY A 173 -17.83 -5.39 8.93
CA GLY A 173 -18.15 -5.08 10.34
C GLY A 173 -16.96 -5.14 11.32
N ALA A 174 -15.73 -5.37 10.83
CA ALA A 174 -14.48 -5.38 11.59
C ALA A 174 -13.47 -4.30 11.19
N GLY A 175 -13.79 -3.40 10.26
CA GLY A 175 -12.93 -2.30 9.79
C GLY A 175 -11.70 -2.76 9.02
N THR A 176 -11.64 -4.04 8.67
CA THR A 176 -10.45 -4.67 8.05
C THR A 176 -10.57 -4.81 6.55
N GLN A 177 -11.77 -4.60 6.00
CA GLN A 177 -12.04 -4.64 4.57
C GLN A 177 -13.05 -3.54 4.25
N MET A 178 -12.77 -2.74 3.22
CA MET A 178 -13.61 -1.61 2.82
C MET A 178 -14.00 -1.75 1.35
N HIS A 179 -15.23 -1.37 0.99
CA HIS A 179 -15.56 -1.06 -0.40
C HIS A 179 -14.75 0.15 -0.84
N THR A 180 -14.41 0.22 -2.12
CA THR A 180 -13.68 1.38 -2.65
C THR A 180 -14.23 1.76 -4.00
N LEU A 181 -14.29 3.06 -4.28
CA LEU A 181 -14.37 3.54 -5.64
C LEU A 181 -12.96 3.80 -6.13
N GLU A 182 -12.50 3.00 -7.08
CA GLU A 182 -11.25 3.28 -7.76
C GLU A 182 -11.48 4.31 -8.86
N VAL A 183 -10.72 5.39 -8.81
CA VAL A 183 -10.57 6.30 -9.93
C VAL A 183 -9.32 5.89 -10.70
N ILE A 184 -9.50 5.55 -11.96
CA ILE A 184 -8.44 5.07 -12.84
C ILE A 184 -8.14 6.19 -13.83
N ILE A 185 -6.92 6.72 -13.76
CA ILE A 185 -6.43 7.77 -14.66
C ILE A 185 -5.28 7.17 -15.46
N ASN A 186 -5.45 7.08 -16.78
CA ASN A 186 -4.44 6.50 -17.69
C ASN A 186 -3.96 5.11 -17.24
N GLY A 187 -4.86 4.29 -16.69
CA GLY A 187 -4.58 2.94 -16.22
C GLY A 187 -4.04 2.84 -14.78
N VAL A 188 -3.79 3.96 -14.09
CA VAL A 188 -3.40 3.96 -12.67
C VAL A 188 -4.64 4.05 -11.80
N ALA A 189 -4.95 2.97 -11.09
CA ALA A 189 -6.10 2.88 -10.19
C ALA A 189 -5.76 3.43 -8.79
N THR A 190 -6.54 4.39 -8.33
CA THR A 190 -6.45 4.94 -6.97
C THR A 190 -7.76 4.68 -6.21
N PRO A 191 -7.74 3.92 -5.10
CA PRO A 191 -8.93 3.62 -4.34
C PRO A 191 -9.32 4.77 -3.38
N TYR A 192 -10.59 5.14 -3.37
CA TYR A 192 -11.21 6.07 -2.43
C TYR A 192 -12.31 5.37 -1.64
N THR A 193 -12.43 5.67 -0.35
CA THR A 193 -13.40 5.05 0.56
C THR A 193 -13.86 6.04 1.62
N ILE A 194 -15.02 5.77 2.23
CA ILE A 194 -15.40 6.39 3.50
C ILE A 194 -14.85 5.51 4.62
N SER A 195 -13.90 6.01 5.41
CA SER A 195 -13.34 5.32 6.58
C SER A 195 -13.98 5.86 7.87
N ALA A 196 -14.38 4.95 8.76
CA ALA A 196 -14.88 5.20 10.12
C ALA A 196 -16.41 5.42 10.27
N PRO A 197 -16.97 5.09 11.45
CA PRO A 197 -18.38 5.32 11.74
C PRO A 197 -18.73 6.80 11.93
N ASN A 198 -19.98 7.13 11.67
CA ASN A 198 -20.65 8.44 11.65
C ASN A 198 -20.30 9.37 10.48
N THR A 199 -19.83 8.83 9.35
CA THR A 199 -19.54 9.62 8.14
C THR A 199 -20.47 9.19 7.02
N THR A 200 -21.49 10.02 6.72
CA THR A 200 -22.43 9.76 5.61
C THR A 200 -21.89 10.22 4.26
N THR A 201 -20.84 11.05 4.26
CA THR A 201 -20.28 11.64 3.03
C THR A 201 -18.78 11.87 3.16
N ALA A 202 -18.00 11.53 2.14
CA ALA A 202 -16.59 11.92 2.02
C ALA A 202 -16.34 12.60 0.67
N THR A 203 -15.55 13.67 0.66
CA THR A 203 -15.24 14.42 -0.57
C THR A 203 -13.75 14.37 -0.87
N PHE A 204 -13.41 14.08 -2.12
CA PHE A 204 -12.05 13.97 -2.63
C PHE A 204 -11.87 14.85 -3.87
N THR A 205 -10.66 15.33 -4.07
CA THR A 205 -10.26 16.05 -5.27
C THR A 205 -9.48 15.11 -6.18
N ILE A 206 -9.95 14.99 -7.42
CA ILE A 206 -9.37 14.14 -8.46
C ILE A 206 -8.82 15.07 -9.55
N PRO A 207 -7.50 15.30 -9.61
CA PRO A 207 -6.93 16.04 -10.72
C PRO A 207 -6.85 15.13 -11.94
N ALA A 208 -7.33 15.62 -13.06
CA ALA A 208 -7.12 15.01 -14.36
C ALA A 208 -6.53 16.07 -15.30
N CYS A 209 -5.56 15.66 -16.10
CA CYS A 209 -5.02 16.44 -17.20
C CYS A 209 -5.99 16.37 -18.40
N ASP A 210 -5.88 17.35 -19.31
CA ASP A 210 -6.54 17.27 -20.60
C ASP A 210 -6.16 15.97 -21.34
N ASN A 211 -7.17 15.30 -21.90
CA ASN A 211 -7.07 14.01 -22.59
C ASN A 211 -6.76 12.79 -21.71
N ASP A 212 -6.75 12.93 -20.39
CA ASP A 212 -6.73 11.76 -19.53
C ASP A 212 -7.99 10.91 -19.73
N ALA A 213 -7.78 9.60 -19.86
CA ALA A 213 -8.89 8.66 -19.79
C ALA A 213 -9.23 8.43 -18.32
N LEU A 214 -10.37 8.96 -17.89
CA LEU A 214 -10.91 8.77 -16.54
C LEU A 214 -11.93 7.62 -16.55
N GLN A 215 -11.69 6.61 -15.73
CA GLN A 215 -12.62 5.50 -15.50
C GLN A 215 -12.92 5.37 -14.01
N LEU A 216 -14.15 4.96 -13.69
CA LEU A 216 -14.58 4.75 -12.31
C LEU A 216 -14.92 3.28 -12.14
N ARG A 217 -14.32 2.64 -11.13
CA ARG A 217 -14.55 1.23 -10.85
C ARG A 217 -14.88 1.03 -9.38
N PHE A 218 -16.13 0.67 -9.11
CA PHE A 218 -16.50 0.23 -7.77
C PHE A 218 -15.94 -1.16 -7.51
N VAL A 219 -15.27 -1.33 -6.37
CA VAL A 219 -14.72 -2.60 -5.91
C VAL A 219 -15.55 -3.04 -4.71
N ASN A 220 -16.53 -3.91 -4.98
CA ASN A 220 -17.32 -4.55 -3.94
C ASN A 220 -16.46 -5.59 -3.21
N ARG A 221 -16.31 -5.43 -1.90
CA ARG A 221 -15.51 -6.31 -1.06
C ARG A 221 -16.31 -7.14 -0.07
N GLY A 222 -17.64 -7.05 -0.06
CA GLY A 222 -18.45 -7.77 0.94
C GLY A 222 -19.90 -7.31 1.03
N GLN A 223 -20.38 -7.14 2.24
CA GLN A 223 -21.80 -6.87 2.52
C GLN A 223 -22.11 -5.37 2.46
N TRP A 224 -23.40 -5.01 2.38
CA TRP A 224 -23.90 -3.62 2.45
C TRP A 224 -23.50 -2.69 1.30
N SER A 225 -23.12 -3.25 0.13
CA SER A 225 -22.84 -2.43 -1.06
C SER A 225 -24.05 -1.62 -1.55
N ASN A 226 -25.26 -1.99 -1.14
CA ASN A 226 -26.48 -1.22 -1.39
C ASN A 226 -26.54 0.12 -0.63
N GLU A 227 -25.63 0.38 0.30
CA GLU A 227 -25.61 1.60 1.10
C GLU A 227 -24.61 2.62 0.54
N CYS A 228 -23.75 2.17 -0.39
CA CYS A 228 -22.74 2.97 -1.08
C CYS A 228 -23.35 3.75 -2.24
N GLY A 229 -22.94 5.01 -2.43
CA GLY A 229 -23.22 5.80 -3.62
C GLY A 229 -22.11 6.82 -3.89
N TRP A 230 -22.02 7.36 -5.10
CA TRP A 230 -21.03 8.40 -5.39
C TRP A 230 -21.52 9.40 -6.43
N GLU A 231 -20.84 10.53 -6.47
CA GLU A 231 -21.04 11.59 -7.43
C GLU A 231 -19.67 12.12 -7.86
N LEU A 232 -19.44 12.18 -9.17
CA LEU A 232 -18.29 12.83 -9.76
C LEU A 232 -18.76 14.12 -10.43
N ARG A 233 -18.17 15.24 -10.01
CA ARG A 233 -18.40 16.57 -10.59
C ARG A 233 -17.15 17.05 -11.31
N ASP A 234 -17.34 17.76 -12.43
CA ASP A 234 -16.27 18.47 -13.11
C ASP A 234 -15.80 19.71 -12.31
N ALA A 235 -14.81 20.44 -12.84
CA ALA A 235 -14.26 21.63 -12.21
C ALA A 235 -15.25 22.81 -12.12
N SER A 236 -16.36 22.79 -12.88
CA SER A 236 -17.44 23.78 -12.77
C SER A 236 -18.43 23.43 -11.65
N GLY A 237 -18.31 22.24 -11.07
CA GLY A 237 -19.25 21.69 -10.09
C GLY A 237 -20.44 20.97 -10.74
N THR A 238 -20.42 20.76 -12.06
CA THR A 238 -21.47 20.02 -12.77
C THR A 238 -21.27 18.52 -12.57
N THR A 239 -22.32 17.81 -12.18
CA THR A 239 -22.30 16.34 -12.08
C THR A 239 -22.11 15.72 -13.46
N ILE A 240 -21.03 14.96 -13.64
CA ILE A 240 -20.76 14.23 -14.87
C ILE A 240 -21.14 12.75 -14.77
N HIS A 241 -21.12 12.19 -13.55
CA HIS A 241 -21.59 10.85 -13.27
C HIS A 241 -22.04 10.77 -11.81
N SER A 242 -23.09 10.01 -11.52
CA SER A 242 -23.42 9.62 -10.16
C SER A 242 -24.06 8.24 -10.12
N GLU A 243 -24.02 7.62 -8.94
CA GLU A 243 -24.78 6.43 -8.60
C GLU A 243 -25.38 6.63 -7.20
N ALA A 244 -26.68 6.38 -7.08
CA ALA A 244 -27.39 6.59 -5.82
C ALA A 244 -27.21 5.41 -4.86
N THR A 245 -27.29 5.68 -3.56
CA THR A 245 -27.46 4.64 -2.55
C THR A 245 -28.76 3.87 -2.81
N GLY A 246 -28.78 2.56 -2.52
CA GLY A 246 -29.94 1.70 -2.69
C GLY A 246 -30.09 1.07 -4.08
N GLY A 247 -29.12 1.28 -4.98
CA GLY A 247 -29.10 0.69 -6.32
C GLY A 247 -28.79 -0.81 -6.35
N PRO A 248 -29.15 -1.54 -7.42
CA PRO A 248 -28.70 -2.91 -7.62
C PRO A 248 -27.19 -2.93 -7.64
N ASN A 249 -26.56 -3.85 -6.87
CA ASN A 249 -25.11 -4.03 -6.72
C ASN A 249 -24.33 -3.34 -7.83
N ILE A 250 -23.83 -2.16 -7.49
CA ILE A 250 -23.12 -1.22 -8.36
C ILE A 250 -22.31 -1.99 -9.41
N THR A 251 -22.78 -1.98 -10.65
CA THR A 251 -22.15 -2.71 -11.74
C THR A 251 -21.27 -1.74 -12.54
N LEU A 252 -20.07 -2.22 -12.92
CA LEU A 252 -19.03 -1.46 -13.62
C LEU A 252 -19.57 -0.61 -14.79
N VAL A 253 -19.04 0.61 -14.93
CA VAL A 253 -19.04 1.38 -16.19
C VAL A 253 -17.62 1.50 -16.70
#